data_AF-A0A970SIP4-F1
#
_entry.id   AF-A0A970SIP4-F1
#
_cell.length_a   1.000
_cell.length_b   1.000
_cell.length_c   1.000
_cell.angle_alpha   90.00
_cell.angle_beta   90.00
_cell.angle_gamma   90.00
#
_symmetry.space_group_name_H-M   'P 1'
#
loop_
_entity.id
_entity.type
_entity.pdbx_description
1 polymer ?
#
loop_
_entity_poly.entity_id
_entity_poly.type
_entity_poly.pdbx_seq_one_letter_code
_entity_poly.pdbx_strand_id
1 'polypeptide(L)'
;MKLILLLMIALLAACQPEIPASPSVATTMPPTPTHTTPPTETATSTPTLAPSLTPTPTFQTCCPLEDETIESLSLILANPLDIPPHFGQDTGHHGVDFAYFQRGERQSIEGIEIYAIMSGRVVMTLTENDLPYGFALMIETPLTDLPDQLQELLKNNYQLVPDDPHYRLYCPEVDPPQVSGEYAIYHVYAHMENPPNFQYGDTINCGQVLGTVGNTGYSSSPHLHLETRLGPAGSHFESMAHYEIDKTPEQMGAYCLWRMSGYYQLFDPFVLLLSGE
;
A
#
# COMPACT_ATOMS: atom_id res chain seq x y z
N MET A 1 -53.67 -22.42 38.10
CA MET A 1 -52.30 -22.35 38.66
C MET A 1 -51.24 -22.19 37.56
N LYS A 2 -51.43 -21.22 36.65
CA LYS A 2 -50.48 -20.84 35.58
C LYS A 2 -50.51 -19.33 35.28
N LEU A 3 -51.10 -18.55 36.18
CA LEU A 3 -51.32 -17.10 36.01
C LEU A 3 -50.66 -16.26 37.12
N ILE A 4 -49.74 -16.86 37.88
CA ILE A 4 -49.03 -16.20 39.00
C ILE A 4 -47.51 -16.11 38.72
N LEU A 5 -47.00 -16.76 37.66
CA LEU A 5 -45.58 -16.80 37.32
C LEU A 5 -45.13 -15.73 36.30
N LEU A 6 -45.99 -14.75 35.99
CA LEU A 6 -45.70 -13.70 35.00
C LEU A 6 -45.62 -12.28 35.61
N LEU A 7 -45.70 -12.15 36.94
CA LEU A 7 -45.65 -10.86 37.65
C LEU A 7 -44.34 -10.61 38.42
N MET A 8 -43.32 -11.47 38.26
CA MET A 8 -42.08 -11.47 39.06
C MET A 8 -40.81 -11.35 38.19
N ILE A 9 -40.88 -10.71 37.03
CA ILE A 9 -39.69 -10.38 36.19
C ILE A 9 -39.83 -8.98 35.58
N ALA A 10 -40.26 -8.00 36.38
CA ALA A 10 -40.38 -6.60 35.93
C ALA A 10 -39.88 -5.59 36.98
N LEU A 11 -38.91 -5.97 37.82
CA LEU A 11 -38.43 -5.14 38.95
C LEU A 11 -36.89 -5.09 39.09
N LEU A 12 -36.14 -5.19 37.99
CA LEU A 12 -34.68 -5.03 38.00
C LEU A 12 -34.19 -4.19 36.81
N ALA A 13 -34.50 -2.88 36.82
CA ALA A 13 -33.81 -1.89 36.00
C ALA A 13 -34.09 -0.47 36.53
N ALA A 14 -33.46 -0.08 37.64
CA ALA A 14 -33.38 1.33 38.06
C ALA A 14 -32.21 1.54 39.02
N CYS A 15 -31.00 1.71 38.46
CA CYS A 15 -29.87 2.37 39.14
C CYS A 15 -29.07 3.10 38.07
N GLN A 16 -29.38 4.38 37.83
CA GLN A 16 -28.45 5.32 37.21
C GLN A 16 -27.65 6.00 38.33
N PRO A 17 -26.32 6.12 38.21
CA PRO A 17 -25.54 6.97 39.12
C PRO A 17 -25.81 8.45 38.83
N GLU A 18 -26.21 9.19 39.86
CA GLU A 18 -26.31 10.66 39.83
C GLU A 18 -24.92 11.29 39.67
N ILE A 19 -24.77 12.15 38.66
CA ILE A 19 -23.62 13.05 38.52
C ILE A 19 -23.85 14.25 39.45
N PRO A 20 -22.98 14.53 40.44
CA PRO A 20 -23.13 15.70 41.28
C PRO A 20 -22.87 16.98 40.48
N ALA A 21 -23.88 17.85 40.44
CA ALA A 21 -23.76 19.21 39.91
C ALA A 21 -22.79 20.02 40.78
N SER A 22 -21.77 20.60 40.15
CA SER A 22 -20.88 21.57 40.80
C SER A 22 -21.63 22.86 41.15
N PRO A 23 -21.43 23.44 42.34
CA PRO A 23 -21.98 24.74 42.67
C PRO A 23 -21.29 25.83 41.83
N SER A 24 -22.08 26.54 41.02
CA SER A 24 -21.66 27.78 40.37
C SER A 24 -21.49 28.85 41.45
N VAL A 25 -20.24 29.19 41.74
CA VAL A 25 -19.89 30.30 42.63
C VAL A 25 -20.25 31.60 41.92
N ALA A 26 -21.10 32.41 42.56
CA ALA A 26 -21.38 33.78 42.14
C ALA A 26 -20.12 34.62 42.32
N THR A 27 -19.43 34.91 41.23
CA THR A 27 -18.29 35.84 41.22
C THR A 27 -18.80 37.27 41.26
N THR A 28 -18.56 37.93 42.39
CA THR A 28 -18.69 39.37 42.60
C THR A 28 -17.78 40.13 41.64
N MET A 29 -18.31 41.11 40.92
CA MET A 29 -17.52 42.01 40.06
C MET A 29 -16.66 42.96 40.90
N PRO A 30 -15.33 42.98 40.73
CA PRO A 30 -14.46 44.04 41.24
C PRO A 30 -14.50 45.28 40.32
N PRO A 31 -14.17 46.48 40.85
CA PRO A 31 -14.31 47.74 40.12
C PRO A 31 -13.30 47.86 38.97
N THR A 32 -13.73 48.60 37.94
CA THR A 32 -12.99 48.96 36.73
C THR A 32 -11.61 49.55 37.03
N PRO A 33 -10.52 48.97 36.50
CA PRO A 33 -9.21 49.62 36.54
C PRO A 33 -9.11 50.74 35.50
N THR A 34 -8.59 51.88 35.92
CA THR A 34 -8.23 53.03 35.09
C THR A 34 -7.21 52.62 34.02
N HIS A 35 -7.58 52.78 32.74
CA HIS A 35 -6.67 52.55 31.63
C HIS A 35 -5.59 53.64 31.59
N THR A 36 -4.35 53.24 31.86
CA THR A 36 -3.15 54.00 31.49
C THR A 36 -2.70 53.47 30.12
N THR A 37 -2.59 54.35 29.12
CA THR A 37 -2.12 53.98 27.78
C THR A 37 -0.64 53.56 27.83
N PRO A 38 -0.28 52.32 27.42
CA PRO A 38 1.11 51.94 27.26
C PRO A 38 1.73 52.65 26.03
N PRO A 39 3.05 52.87 26.03
CA PRO A 39 3.75 53.48 24.89
C PRO A 39 3.64 52.59 23.65
N THR A 40 3.41 53.22 22.51
CA THR A 40 3.39 52.58 21.19
C THR A 40 4.74 51.93 20.90
N GLU A 41 4.77 50.60 20.84
CA GLU A 41 5.93 49.87 20.31
C GLU A 41 5.97 50.03 18.79
N THR A 42 7.06 50.62 18.30
CA THR A 42 7.39 50.67 16.88
C THR A 42 7.63 49.25 16.38
N ALA A 43 6.77 48.78 15.46
CA ALA A 43 6.96 47.50 14.79
C ALA A 43 8.31 47.48 14.07
N THR A 44 9.26 46.72 14.60
CA THR A 44 10.50 46.39 13.91
C THR A 44 10.17 45.26 12.94
N SER A 45 10.23 45.53 11.65
CA SER A 45 10.01 44.53 10.60
C SER A 45 11.12 43.46 10.68
N THR A 46 10.81 42.31 11.24
CA THR A 46 11.64 41.11 11.13
C THR A 46 11.71 40.73 9.65
N PRO A 47 12.90 40.51 9.06
CA PRO A 47 12.98 40.02 7.68
C PRO A 47 12.29 38.65 7.63
N THR A 48 11.24 38.57 6.81
CA THR A 48 10.59 37.32 6.43
C THR A 48 11.65 36.40 5.85
N LEU A 49 11.95 35.28 6.54
CA LEU A 49 12.77 34.22 5.96
C LEU A 49 12.11 33.80 4.65
N ALA A 50 12.87 33.85 3.56
CA ALA A 50 12.42 33.35 2.27
C ALA A 50 11.88 31.92 2.44
N PRO A 51 10.80 31.53 1.71
CA PRO A 51 10.36 30.15 1.71
C PRO A 51 11.55 29.26 1.36
N SER A 52 11.90 28.36 2.28
CA SER A 52 12.86 27.30 2.01
C SER A 52 12.31 26.56 0.80
N LEU A 53 13.05 26.55 -0.31
CA LEU A 53 12.74 25.67 -1.43
C LEU A 53 12.75 24.26 -0.86
N THR A 54 11.57 23.64 -0.71
CA THR A 54 11.50 22.20 -0.46
C THR A 54 12.26 21.57 -1.62
N PRO A 55 13.35 20.82 -1.36
CA PRO A 55 14.07 20.16 -2.44
C PRO A 55 13.06 19.30 -3.19
N THR A 56 12.99 19.48 -4.51
CA THR A 56 12.23 18.57 -5.37
C THR A 56 12.73 17.16 -5.05
N PRO A 57 11.85 16.21 -4.68
CA PRO A 57 12.29 14.85 -4.40
C PRO A 57 13.04 14.34 -5.62
N THR A 58 14.33 14.05 -5.44
CA THR A 58 15.13 13.38 -6.45
C THR A 58 14.61 11.96 -6.57
N PHE A 59 14.33 11.52 -7.80
CA PHE A 59 14.07 10.13 -8.10
C PHE A 59 15.20 9.26 -7.53
N GLN A 60 14.83 8.23 -6.77
CA GLN A 60 15.75 7.33 -6.12
C GLN A 60 15.14 5.93 -6.13
N THR A 61 15.97 4.92 -6.39
CA THR A 61 15.62 3.52 -6.15
C THR A 61 16.51 2.89 -5.09
N CYS A 62 15.99 1.86 -4.44
CA CYS A 62 16.66 1.15 -3.35
C CYS A 62 16.66 -0.35 -3.63
N CYS A 63 17.71 -1.05 -3.20
CA CYS A 63 17.75 -2.52 -3.27
C CYS A 63 16.62 -3.09 -2.40
N PRO A 64 15.81 -4.04 -2.90
CA PRO A 64 14.67 -4.58 -2.17
C PRO A 64 15.01 -5.55 -1.05
N LEU A 65 16.27 -5.97 -0.88
CA LEU A 65 16.63 -7.07 0.00
C LEU A 65 17.85 -6.75 0.87
N GLU A 66 17.79 -7.18 2.14
CA GLU A 66 18.93 -7.21 3.05
C GLU A 66 20.10 -7.99 2.43
N ASP A 67 21.33 -7.53 2.71
CA ASP A 67 22.59 -8.14 2.28
C ASP A 67 22.80 -8.21 0.74
N GLU A 68 21.94 -7.59 -0.06
CA GLU A 68 22.07 -7.49 -1.52
C GLU A 68 22.33 -6.05 -2.01
N THR A 69 22.82 -5.94 -3.24
CA THR A 69 22.92 -4.69 -4.00
C THR A 69 22.08 -4.81 -5.28
N ILE A 70 21.80 -3.69 -5.94
CA ILE A 70 21.04 -3.70 -7.20
C ILE A 70 21.74 -4.58 -8.25
N GLU A 71 23.07 -4.54 -8.31
CA GLU A 71 23.87 -5.34 -9.25
C GLU A 71 23.81 -6.83 -8.93
N SER A 72 23.74 -7.19 -7.65
CA SER A 72 23.76 -8.59 -7.21
C SER A 72 22.41 -9.30 -7.35
N LEU A 73 21.29 -8.57 -7.48
CA LEU A 73 19.95 -9.14 -7.66
C LEU A 73 19.85 -10.09 -8.85
N SER A 74 20.54 -9.77 -9.95
CA SER A 74 20.58 -10.63 -11.14
C SER A 74 21.15 -12.04 -10.87
N LEU A 75 21.97 -12.18 -9.83
CA LEU A 75 22.57 -13.46 -9.42
C LEU A 75 21.63 -14.34 -8.61
N ILE A 76 20.54 -13.77 -8.08
CA ILE A 76 19.54 -14.46 -7.25
C ILE A 76 18.15 -14.42 -7.90
N LEU A 77 18.05 -13.96 -9.15
CA LEU A 77 16.83 -14.02 -9.94
C LEU A 77 16.52 -15.48 -10.30
N ALA A 78 15.60 -16.09 -9.57
CA ALA A 78 15.24 -17.50 -9.70
C ALA A 78 14.15 -17.73 -10.75
N ASN A 79 13.19 -16.81 -10.85
CA ASN A 79 12.11 -16.87 -11.82
C ASN A 79 11.90 -15.48 -12.45
N PRO A 80 12.20 -15.29 -13.74
CA PRO A 80 12.08 -13.99 -14.39
C PRO A 80 10.61 -13.64 -14.67
N LEU A 81 10.37 -12.37 -15.00
CA LEU A 81 9.08 -11.89 -15.50
C LEU A 81 8.71 -12.60 -16.81
N ASP A 82 7.49 -13.12 -16.86
CA ASP A 82 6.88 -13.72 -18.05
C ASP A 82 5.46 -13.16 -18.20
N ILE A 83 5.34 -12.06 -18.98
CA ILE A 83 4.08 -11.33 -19.17
C ILE A 83 3.16 -12.15 -20.08
N PRO A 84 1.88 -12.37 -19.70
CA PRO A 84 0.91 -13.01 -20.58
C PRO A 84 0.83 -12.31 -21.94
N PRO A 85 0.71 -13.06 -23.06
CA PRO A 85 0.69 -12.47 -24.40
C PRO A 85 -0.54 -11.60 -24.68
N HIS A 86 -1.63 -11.80 -23.93
CA HIS A 86 -2.87 -11.04 -24.06
C HIS A 86 -3.49 -10.79 -22.68
N PHE A 87 -4.27 -9.71 -22.56
CA PHE A 87 -5.15 -9.48 -21.42
C PHE A 87 -6.14 -10.63 -21.22
N GLY A 88 -6.75 -10.69 -20.03
CA GLY A 88 -7.66 -11.76 -19.63
C GLY A 88 -6.98 -13.10 -19.32
N GLN A 89 -5.65 -13.17 -19.36
CA GLN A 89 -4.89 -14.38 -19.05
C GLN A 89 -4.17 -14.23 -17.70
N ASP A 90 -4.13 -15.32 -16.94
CA ASP A 90 -3.43 -15.42 -15.66
C ASP A 90 -2.24 -16.41 -15.72
N THR A 91 -1.73 -16.62 -16.94
CA THR A 91 -0.62 -17.51 -17.23
C THR A 91 0.72 -16.78 -17.11
N GLY A 92 1.83 -17.51 -17.17
CA GLY A 92 3.16 -16.90 -17.07
C GLY A 92 3.50 -16.54 -15.63
N HIS A 93 4.33 -15.53 -15.46
CA HIS A 93 4.87 -15.13 -14.17
C HIS A 93 4.79 -13.60 -14.02
N HIS A 94 3.86 -13.13 -13.18
CA HIS A 94 3.48 -11.72 -13.07
C HIS A 94 4.43 -10.87 -12.21
N GLY A 95 5.72 -11.19 -12.19
CA GLY A 95 6.70 -10.50 -11.37
C GLY A 95 8.07 -11.13 -11.56
N VAL A 96 8.99 -10.81 -10.66
CA VAL A 96 10.29 -11.50 -10.55
C VAL A 96 10.40 -12.15 -9.19
N ASP A 97 10.98 -13.35 -9.15
CA ASP A 97 11.27 -14.05 -7.90
C ASP A 97 12.77 -13.96 -7.61
N PHE A 98 13.10 -13.34 -6.48
CA PHE A 98 14.44 -13.39 -5.92
C PHE A 98 14.52 -14.50 -4.88
N ALA A 99 15.41 -15.47 -5.10
CA ALA A 99 15.57 -16.62 -4.21
C ALA A 99 17.00 -17.16 -4.23
N TYR A 100 17.41 -17.75 -3.10
CA TYR A 100 18.60 -18.59 -3.03
C TYR A 100 18.46 -19.62 -1.91
N PHE A 101 19.06 -20.79 -2.09
CA PHE A 101 19.17 -21.79 -1.03
C PHE A 101 20.29 -21.47 -0.05
N GLN A 102 21.49 -21.14 -0.53
CA GLN A 102 22.61 -20.75 0.34
C GLN A 102 23.35 -19.57 -0.28
N ARG A 103 23.68 -18.59 0.54
CA ARG A 103 24.44 -17.42 0.10
C ARG A 103 25.25 -16.85 1.26
N GLY A 104 26.57 -16.81 1.08
CA GLY A 104 27.50 -16.58 2.19
C GLY A 104 27.26 -17.60 3.31
N GLU A 105 27.03 -17.11 4.52
CA GLU A 105 26.76 -17.94 5.70
C GLU A 105 25.28 -18.33 5.85
N ARG A 106 24.35 -17.65 5.15
CA ARG A 106 22.91 -17.92 5.24
C ARG A 106 22.53 -19.19 4.47
N GLN A 107 21.68 -20.01 5.10
CA GLN A 107 21.16 -21.30 4.59
C GLN A 107 19.77 -21.19 3.94
N SER A 108 19.22 -19.98 3.84
CA SER A 108 17.97 -19.67 3.15
C SER A 108 17.90 -18.16 2.94
N ILE A 109 17.14 -17.72 1.94
CA ILE A 109 16.69 -16.33 1.81
C ILE A 109 15.60 -15.98 2.84
N GLU A 110 14.90 -16.97 3.38
CA GLU A 110 13.83 -16.76 4.36
C GLU A 110 14.29 -15.94 5.56
N GLY A 111 13.45 -15.00 5.98
CA GLY A 111 13.68 -14.12 7.12
C GLY A 111 14.59 -12.91 6.85
N ILE A 112 15.15 -12.75 5.65
CA ILE A 112 15.86 -11.50 5.31
C ILE A 112 14.87 -10.35 5.17
N GLU A 113 15.31 -9.13 5.48
CA GLU A 113 14.45 -7.95 5.37
C GLU A 113 14.12 -7.62 3.91
N ILE A 114 12.88 -7.18 3.69
CA ILE A 114 12.38 -6.62 2.44
C ILE A 114 12.35 -5.10 2.60
N TYR A 115 12.92 -4.37 1.64
CA TYR A 115 12.91 -2.92 1.58
C TYR A 115 12.08 -2.39 0.42
N ALA A 116 11.47 -1.21 0.62
CA ALA A 116 10.79 -0.49 -0.45
C ALA A 116 11.78 -0.06 -1.53
N ILE A 117 11.49 -0.39 -2.80
CA ILE A 117 12.36 -0.03 -3.93
C ILE A 117 12.24 1.45 -4.28
N MET A 118 11.12 2.09 -3.90
CA MET A 118 10.80 3.49 -4.16
C MET A 118 9.93 4.05 -3.05
N SER A 119 9.97 5.37 -2.86
CA SER A 119 9.05 6.10 -1.99
C SER A 119 7.66 6.18 -2.60
N GLY A 120 6.61 6.04 -1.80
CA GLY A 120 5.23 6.06 -2.29
C GLY A 120 4.21 6.04 -1.15
N ARG A 121 2.99 5.60 -1.47
CA ARG A 121 1.91 5.40 -0.50
C ARG A 121 1.37 3.98 -0.55
N VAL A 122 1.04 3.42 0.60
CA VAL A 122 0.41 2.09 0.68
C VAL A 122 -1.01 2.16 0.12
N VAL A 123 -1.31 1.29 -0.85
CA VAL A 123 -2.63 1.20 -1.50
C VAL A 123 -3.31 -0.15 -1.32
N MET A 124 -2.60 -1.14 -0.77
CA MET A 124 -3.15 -2.42 -0.34
C MET A 124 -2.23 -3.08 0.68
N THR A 125 -2.83 -3.70 1.70
CA THR A 125 -2.15 -4.62 2.61
C THR A 125 -2.96 -5.92 2.67
N LEU A 126 -2.34 -7.05 2.33
CA LEU A 126 -2.94 -8.38 2.50
C LEU A 126 -2.43 -9.00 3.80
N THR A 127 -3.34 -9.18 4.76
CA THR A 127 -3.04 -9.72 6.09
C THR A 127 -3.52 -11.15 6.30
N GLU A 128 -4.15 -11.75 5.28
CA GLU A 128 -4.59 -13.14 5.26
C GLU A 128 -3.66 -13.97 4.37
N ASN A 129 -3.46 -15.24 4.72
CA ASN A 129 -2.56 -16.14 3.98
C ASN A 129 -3.26 -16.78 2.76
N ASP A 130 -3.94 -15.94 1.97
CA ASP A 130 -4.80 -16.36 0.88
C ASP A 130 -4.04 -16.52 -0.45
N LEU A 131 -4.54 -17.40 -1.32
CA LEU A 131 -3.92 -17.61 -2.63
C LEU A 131 -4.25 -16.48 -3.64
N PRO A 132 -3.28 -16.00 -4.43
CA PRO A 132 -1.90 -16.52 -4.50
C PRO A 132 -0.87 -15.77 -3.67
N TYR A 133 -1.11 -14.53 -3.27
CA TYR A 133 -0.04 -13.65 -2.79
C TYR A 133 0.40 -13.93 -1.34
N GLY A 134 -0.45 -14.57 -0.53
CA GLY A 134 -0.24 -14.67 0.91
C GLY A 134 -0.19 -13.27 1.53
N PHE A 135 0.74 -13.07 2.47
CA PHE A 135 0.97 -11.75 3.03
C PHE A 135 1.71 -10.87 2.02
N ALA A 136 1.13 -9.71 1.72
CA ALA A 136 1.66 -8.82 0.70
C ALA A 136 1.35 -7.35 0.95
N LEU A 137 2.18 -6.49 0.38
CA LEU A 137 2.03 -5.04 0.42
C LEU A 137 2.10 -4.47 -0.99
N MET A 138 1.19 -3.55 -1.34
CA MET A 138 1.26 -2.78 -2.58
C MET A 138 1.47 -1.30 -2.25
N ILE A 139 2.43 -0.71 -2.95
CA ILE A 139 2.74 0.71 -2.87
C ILE A 139 2.51 1.35 -4.23
N GLU A 140 1.89 2.52 -4.22
CA GLU A 140 1.71 3.41 -5.36
C GLU A 140 2.72 4.56 -5.30
N THR A 141 3.38 4.82 -6.42
CA THR A 141 4.25 5.98 -6.62
C THR A 141 3.76 6.79 -7.83
N PRO A 142 3.42 8.07 -7.69
CA PRO A 142 2.98 8.91 -8.81
C PRO A 142 3.96 8.86 -9.97
N LEU A 143 3.47 8.72 -11.20
CA LEU A 143 4.35 8.66 -12.37
C LEU A 143 5.16 9.95 -12.54
N THR A 144 4.62 11.09 -12.09
CA THR A 144 5.29 12.40 -12.10
C THR A 144 6.55 12.45 -11.23
N ASP A 145 6.73 11.49 -10.33
CA ASP A 145 7.91 11.43 -9.45
C ASP A 145 9.08 10.72 -10.15
N LEU A 146 8.86 10.17 -11.35
CA LEU A 146 9.89 9.54 -12.18
C LEU A 146 10.54 10.56 -13.14
N PRO A 147 11.78 10.33 -13.62
CA PRO A 147 12.39 11.16 -14.65
C PRO A 147 11.58 11.13 -15.95
N ASP A 148 11.52 12.24 -16.68
CA ASP A 148 10.72 12.39 -17.91
C ASP A 148 10.95 11.25 -18.92
N GLN A 149 12.20 10.82 -19.11
CA GLN A 149 12.53 9.72 -20.02
C GLN A 149 11.86 8.41 -19.63
N LEU A 150 11.81 8.11 -18.33
CA LEU A 150 11.19 6.92 -17.81
C LEU A 150 9.66 7.01 -17.86
N GLN A 151 9.10 8.20 -17.62
CA GLN A 151 7.66 8.44 -17.82
C GLN A 151 7.26 8.17 -19.27
N GLU A 152 8.00 8.71 -20.24
CA GLU A 152 7.73 8.50 -21.66
C GLU A 152 7.92 7.04 -22.06
N LEU A 153 8.96 6.36 -21.58
CA LEU A 153 9.17 4.93 -21.84
C LEU A 153 7.96 4.10 -21.40
N LEU A 154 7.50 4.29 -20.16
CA LEU A 154 6.40 3.52 -19.59
C LEU A 154 5.08 3.85 -20.30
N LYS A 155 4.79 5.13 -20.56
CA LYS A 155 3.59 5.56 -21.30
C LYS A 155 3.54 5.02 -22.73
N ASN A 156 4.67 5.01 -23.44
CA ASN A 156 4.73 4.51 -24.82
C ASN A 156 4.48 3.00 -24.91
N ASN A 157 4.76 2.26 -23.84
CA ASN A 157 4.50 0.82 -23.75
C ASN A 157 3.11 0.50 -23.18
N TYR A 158 2.39 1.48 -22.64
CA TYR A 158 1.04 1.29 -22.13
C TYR A 158 0.05 1.07 -23.27
N GLN A 159 -0.54 -0.11 -23.33
CA GLN A 159 -1.50 -0.50 -24.35
C GLN A 159 -2.90 -0.01 -23.99
N LEU A 160 -3.75 0.17 -24.99
CA LEU A 160 -5.16 0.49 -24.75
C LEU A 160 -5.86 -0.72 -24.11
N VAL A 161 -6.62 -0.47 -23.06
CA VAL A 161 -7.42 -1.49 -22.39
C VAL A 161 -8.63 -1.83 -23.28
N PRO A 162 -8.86 -3.11 -23.60
CA PRO A 162 -10.02 -3.51 -24.39
C PRO A 162 -11.31 -3.45 -23.58
N ASP A 163 -12.45 -3.25 -24.25
CA ASP A 163 -13.77 -3.29 -23.60
C ASP A 163 -14.09 -4.66 -22.99
N ASP A 164 -13.63 -5.75 -23.63
CA ASP A 164 -13.70 -7.12 -23.11
C ASP A 164 -12.30 -7.76 -23.15
N PRO A 165 -11.65 -7.98 -21.99
CA PRO A 165 -10.35 -8.62 -21.93
C PRO A 165 -10.40 -10.13 -22.17
N HIS A 166 -11.59 -10.74 -22.30
CA HIS A 166 -11.78 -12.18 -22.47
C HIS A 166 -11.13 -13.02 -21.36
N TYR A 167 -11.58 -12.81 -20.12
CA TYR A 167 -11.07 -13.50 -18.94
C TYR A 167 -11.12 -15.03 -19.10
N ARG A 168 -9.99 -15.69 -18.81
CA ARG A 168 -9.83 -17.15 -18.79
C ARG A 168 -10.09 -17.79 -17.43
N LEU A 169 -10.44 -16.97 -16.44
CA LEU A 169 -10.90 -17.37 -15.12
C LEU A 169 -12.31 -16.83 -14.89
N TYR A 170 -12.99 -17.34 -13.86
CA TYR A 170 -14.22 -16.74 -13.38
C TYR A 170 -13.91 -15.42 -12.67
N CYS A 171 -14.20 -14.30 -13.34
CA CYS A 171 -13.96 -12.95 -12.81
C CYS A 171 -15.30 -12.26 -12.55
N PRO A 172 -15.71 -12.11 -11.28
CA PRO A 172 -16.84 -11.27 -10.91
C PRO A 172 -16.66 -9.83 -11.40
N GLU A 173 -17.78 -9.16 -11.66
CA GLU A 173 -17.78 -7.76 -12.08
C GLU A 173 -17.32 -6.86 -10.92
N VAL A 174 -16.42 -5.93 -11.23
CA VAL A 174 -15.94 -4.88 -10.33
C VAL A 174 -15.85 -3.58 -11.10
N ASP A 175 -16.01 -2.46 -10.39
CA ASP A 175 -15.93 -1.15 -10.99
C ASP A 175 -14.52 -0.91 -11.57
N PRO A 176 -14.39 -0.51 -12.85
CA PRO A 176 -13.10 -0.16 -13.41
C PRO A 176 -12.55 1.11 -12.74
N PRO A 177 -11.22 1.27 -12.69
CA PRO A 177 -10.60 2.49 -12.15
C PRO A 177 -11.00 3.71 -12.99
N GLN A 178 -11.05 4.87 -12.34
CA GLN A 178 -11.29 6.14 -13.03
C GLN A 178 -10.07 6.50 -13.88
N VAL A 179 -10.21 6.49 -15.20
CA VAL A 179 -9.13 6.89 -16.12
C VAL A 179 -9.17 8.41 -16.32
N SER A 180 -8.53 9.15 -15.41
CA SER A 180 -8.43 10.62 -15.46
C SER A 180 -7.33 11.15 -16.40
N GLY A 181 -6.45 10.26 -16.87
CA GLY A 181 -5.21 10.61 -17.57
C GLY A 181 -4.00 10.77 -16.65
N GLU A 182 -4.19 10.67 -15.33
CA GLU A 182 -3.11 10.56 -14.35
C GLU A 182 -2.72 9.09 -14.17
N TYR A 183 -1.42 8.84 -14.10
CA TYR A 183 -0.86 7.50 -13.99
C TYR A 183 0.05 7.39 -12.78
N ALA A 184 0.17 6.18 -12.25
CA ALA A 184 1.11 5.82 -11.21
C ALA A 184 1.77 4.48 -11.54
N ILE A 185 2.96 4.28 -10.97
CA ILE A 185 3.57 2.96 -10.90
C ILE A 185 3.17 2.30 -9.58
N TYR A 186 2.99 1.01 -9.63
CA TYR A 186 2.62 0.18 -8.50
C TYR A 186 3.66 -0.90 -8.32
N HIS A 187 4.05 -1.19 -7.09
CA HIS A 187 4.94 -2.29 -6.77
C HIS A 187 4.39 -3.14 -5.64
N VAL A 188 4.39 -4.46 -5.86
CA VAL A 188 3.85 -5.46 -4.92
C VAL A 188 4.99 -6.32 -4.39
N TYR A 189 5.03 -6.48 -3.08
CA TYR A 189 5.93 -7.40 -2.37
C TYR A 189 5.05 -8.51 -1.80
N ALA A 190 5.26 -9.75 -2.21
CA ALA A 190 4.41 -10.87 -1.82
C ALA A 190 5.19 -12.01 -1.17
N HIS A 191 4.44 -13.02 -0.70
CA HIS A 191 4.95 -14.18 0.02
C HIS A 191 5.70 -13.82 1.32
N MET A 192 5.34 -12.69 1.94
CA MET A 192 6.00 -12.21 3.15
C MET A 192 5.81 -13.19 4.32
N GLU A 193 6.75 -13.22 5.26
CA GLU A 193 6.72 -14.15 6.40
C GLU A 193 5.56 -13.85 7.36
N ASN A 194 5.30 -12.56 7.58
CA ASN A 194 4.29 -12.06 8.51
C ASN A 194 3.38 -11.03 7.81
N PRO A 195 2.14 -10.83 8.30
CA PRO A 195 1.28 -9.76 7.81
C PRO A 195 1.99 -8.40 7.89
N PRO A 196 1.96 -7.58 6.83
CA PRO A 196 2.60 -6.27 6.88
C PRO A 196 1.89 -5.37 7.89
N ASN A 197 2.66 -4.63 8.69
CA ASN A 197 2.12 -3.72 9.70
C ASN A 197 1.94 -2.30 9.13
N PHE A 198 1.26 -2.18 8.00
CA PHE A 198 0.99 -0.93 7.29
C PHE A 198 -0.49 -0.79 6.96
N GLN A 199 -0.96 0.45 6.95
CA GLN A 199 -2.34 0.82 6.64
C GLN A 199 -2.41 1.58 5.32
N TYR A 200 -3.58 1.52 4.69
CA TYR A 200 -3.86 2.33 3.51
C TYR A 200 -3.55 3.81 3.76
N GLY A 201 -2.83 4.42 2.82
CA GLY A 201 -2.43 5.82 2.87
C GLY A 201 -1.11 6.09 3.62
N ASP A 202 -0.53 5.09 4.29
CA ASP A 202 0.78 5.23 4.93
C ASP A 202 1.83 5.66 3.90
N THR A 203 2.67 6.62 4.27
CA THR A 203 3.80 7.04 3.44
C THR A 203 4.97 6.10 3.65
N ILE A 204 5.55 5.65 2.54
CA ILE A 204 6.74 4.79 2.52
C ILE A 204 7.89 5.57 1.90
N ASN A 205 9.06 5.49 2.54
CA ASN A 205 10.29 6.00 1.95
C ASN A 205 11.06 4.88 1.25
N CYS A 206 11.81 5.21 0.20
CA CYS A 206 12.79 4.31 -0.41
C CYS A 206 13.71 3.70 0.67
N GLY A 207 13.93 2.39 0.62
CA GLY A 207 14.78 1.66 1.57
C GLY A 207 14.12 1.38 2.93
N GLN A 208 12.86 1.80 3.14
CA GLN A 208 12.15 1.48 4.37
C GLN A 208 11.86 -0.03 4.46
N VAL A 209 12.10 -0.62 5.63
CA VAL A 209 11.76 -2.01 5.94
C VAL A 209 10.25 -2.20 5.83
N LEU A 210 9.83 -3.17 5.03
CA LEU A 210 8.44 -3.54 4.81
C LEU A 210 8.03 -4.81 5.58
N GLY A 211 9.01 -5.67 5.86
CA GLY A 211 8.82 -6.96 6.52
C GLY A 211 9.97 -7.90 6.16
N THR A 212 9.72 -9.19 6.18
CA THR A 212 10.72 -10.23 5.89
C THR A 212 10.24 -11.20 4.83
N VAL A 213 11.19 -11.77 4.08
CA VAL A 213 10.94 -12.81 3.08
C VAL A 213 10.37 -14.06 3.75
N GLY A 214 9.25 -14.57 3.24
CA GLY A 214 8.60 -15.76 3.74
C GLY A 214 8.31 -16.77 2.64
N ASN A 215 7.24 -17.53 2.85
CA ASN A 215 6.78 -18.58 1.94
C ASN A 215 5.25 -18.73 1.98
N THR A 216 4.53 -17.63 2.21
CA THR A 216 3.06 -17.60 2.33
C THR A 216 2.37 -17.59 0.97
N GLY A 217 1.07 -17.89 0.93
CA GLY A 217 0.29 -17.94 -0.32
C GLY A 217 0.65 -19.14 -1.20
N TYR A 218 0.59 -18.93 -2.51
CA TYR A 218 0.92 -19.94 -3.53
C TYR A 218 2.44 -19.94 -3.82
N SER A 219 3.23 -20.29 -2.80
CA SER A 219 4.69 -20.34 -2.89
C SER A 219 5.22 -21.75 -2.59
N SER A 220 6.19 -22.22 -3.39
CA SER A 220 6.78 -23.56 -3.23
C SER A 220 8.08 -23.59 -2.43
N SER A 221 8.77 -22.46 -2.33
CA SER A 221 10.00 -22.26 -1.55
C SER A 221 10.16 -20.78 -1.20
N PRO A 222 10.84 -20.41 -0.11
CA PRO A 222 11.00 -19.01 0.28
C PRO A 222 11.63 -18.14 -0.81
N HIS A 223 10.98 -17.01 -1.11
CA HIS A 223 11.44 -16.03 -2.10
C HIS A 223 10.71 -14.70 -1.92
N LEU A 224 11.28 -13.61 -2.47
CA LEU A 224 10.54 -12.36 -2.68
C LEU A 224 9.96 -12.38 -4.10
N HIS A 225 8.63 -12.35 -4.22
CA HIS A 225 7.93 -12.04 -5.47
C HIS A 225 7.70 -10.53 -5.55
N LEU A 226 8.32 -9.87 -6.54
CA LEU A 226 8.22 -8.44 -6.79
C LEU A 226 7.50 -8.17 -8.12
N GLU A 227 6.37 -7.48 -8.07
CA GLU A 227 5.70 -6.97 -9.28
C GLU A 227 5.97 -5.49 -9.47
N THR A 228 6.05 -5.04 -10.72
CA THR A 228 5.91 -3.63 -11.08
C THR A 228 4.88 -3.46 -12.18
N ARG A 229 3.96 -2.51 -12.01
CA ARG A 229 2.88 -2.22 -12.97
C ARG A 229 2.70 -0.73 -13.19
N LEU A 230 2.31 -0.34 -14.40
CA LEU A 230 1.81 1.00 -14.72
C LEU A 230 0.28 0.93 -14.81
N GLY A 231 -0.42 1.90 -14.20
CA GLY A 231 -1.87 2.01 -14.31
C GLY A 231 -2.41 3.39 -13.97
N PRO A 232 -3.74 3.60 -14.03
CA PRO A 232 -4.39 4.82 -13.58
C PRO A 232 -4.04 5.11 -12.12
N ALA A 233 -3.75 6.36 -11.78
CA ALA A 233 -3.41 6.76 -10.41
C ALA A 233 -4.62 6.72 -9.46
N GLY A 234 -4.35 6.59 -8.15
CA GLY A 234 -5.36 6.70 -7.10
C GLY A 234 -6.11 5.39 -6.83
N SER A 235 -5.49 4.25 -7.13
CA SER A 235 -6.09 2.94 -6.93
C SER A 235 -6.08 2.55 -5.45
N HIS A 236 -7.11 1.82 -5.05
CA HIS A 236 -7.23 1.26 -3.71
C HIS A 236 -7.82 -0.14 -3.82
N PHE A 237 -7.14 -1.12 -3.21
CA PHE A 237 -7.61 -2.49 -3.12
C PHE A 237 -7.73 -2.87 -1.64
N GLU A 238 -8.93 -3.28 -1.22
CA GLU A 238 -9.14 -3.75 0.16
C GLU A 238 -8.57 -5.16 0.38
N SER A 239 -8.68 -6.03 -0.63
CA SER A 239 -8.20 -7.41 -0.60
C SER A 239 -8.13 -7.98 -2.03
N MET A 240 -7.38 -9.06 -2.22
CA MET A 240 -7.31 -9.83 -3.47
C MET A 240 -7.04 -11.30 -3.18
N ALA A 241 -7.87 -12.20 -3.72
CA ALA A 241 -7.69 -13.65 -3.64
C ALA A 241 -8.54 -14.33 -4.72
N HIS A 242 -8.14 -15.50 -5.24
CA HIS A 242 -8.90 -16.10 -6.35
C HIS A 242 -9.01 -17.63 -6.39
N TYR A 243 -8.00 -18.38 -5.92
CA TYR A 243 -7.92 -19.81 -6.26
C TYR A 243 -8.69 -20.76 -5.34
N GLU A 244 -9.33 -20.23 -4.31
CA GLU A 244 -10.07 -21.01 -3.33
C GLU A 244 -11.58 -20.74 -3.44
N ILE A 245 -12.37 -21.75 -3.11
CA ILE A 245 -13.83 -21.74 -3.34
C ILE A 245 -14.61 -20.85 -2.37
N ASP A 246 -13.99 -20.40 -1.29
CA ASP A 246 -14.61 -19.62 -0.21
C ASP A 246 -14.33 -18.11 -0.32
N LYS A 247 -13.63 -17.67 -1.37
CA LYS A 247 -13.35 -16.25 -1.60
C LYS A 247 -14.58 -15.48 -2.06
N THR A 248 -14.67 -14.24 -1.61
CA THR A 248 -15.82 -13.40 -1.96
C THR A 248 -15.72 -12.92 -3.41
N PRO A 249 -16.86 -12.54 -4.04
CA PRO A 249 -16.85 -11.93 -5.36
C PRO A 249 -15.94 -10.71 -5.46
N GLU A 250 -15.86 -9.90 -4.41
CA GLU A 250 -15.03 -8.70 -4.34
C GLU A 250 -13.55 -9.05 -4.37
N GLN A 251 -13.12 -10.07 -3.61
CA GLN A 251 -11.72 -10.53 -3.60
C GLN A 251 -11.29 -11.08 -4.97
N MET A 252 -12.13 -11.91 -5.59
CA MET A 252 -11.88 -12.50 -6.91
C MET A 252 -11.89 -11.43 -8.01
N GLY A 253 -12.85 -10.51 -7.95
CA GLY A 253 -12.96 -9.42 -8.90
C GLY A 253 -11.78 -8.46 -8.81
N ALA A 254 -11.36 -8.08 -7.60
CA ALA A 254 -10.16 -7.25 -7.39
C ALA A 254 -8.89 -7.92 -7.93
N TYR A 255 -8.73 -9.23 -7.72
CA TYR A 255 -7.65 -10.01 -8.29
C TYR A 255 -7.64 -9.97 -9.83
N CYS A 256 -8.81 -10.20 -10.46
CA CYS A 256 -8.93 -10.13 -11.91
C CYS A 256 -8.68 -8.71 -12.45
N LEU A 257 -9.16 -7.69 -11.74
CA LEU A 257 -8.90 -6.30 -12.07
C LEU A 257 -7.41 -5.98 -12.05
N TRP A 258 -6.70 -6.40 -11.00
CA TRP A 258 -5.26 -6.17 -10.88
C TRP A 258 -4.47 -6.94 -11.94
N ARG A 259 -4.69 -8.25 -12.08
CA ARG A 259 -3.81 -9.12 -12.87
C ARG A 259 -4.16 -9.23 -14.34
N MET A 260 -5.43 -9.16 -14.69
CA MET A 260 -5.93 -9.65 -15.97
C MET A 260 -6.69 -8.59 -16.79
N SER A 261 -7.17 -7.52 -16.18
CA SER A 261 -8.03 -6.53 -16.86
C SER A 261 -7.34 -5.73 -17.96
N GLY A 262 -6.02 -5.53 -17.85
CA GLY A 262 -5.24 -4.64 -18.70
C GLY A 262 -5.11 -3.20 -18.18
N TYR A 263 -5.82 -2.81 -17.11
CA TYR A 263 -5.63 -1.48 -16.49
C TYR A 263 -4.28 -1.33 -15.78
N TYR A 264 -3.77 -2.40 -15.18
CA TYR A 264 -2.46 -2.41 -14.51
C TYR A 264 -1.51 -3.32 -15.30
N GLN A 265 -0.67 -2.70 -16.12
CA GLN A 265 0.17 -3.39 -17.08
C GLN A 265 1.55 -3.63 -16.51
N LEU A 266 1.98 -4.89 -16.52
CA LEU A 266 3.29 -5.32 -16.05
C LEU A 266 4.41 -4.67 -16.86
N PHE A 267 5.47 -4.32 -16.17
CA PHE A 267 6.77 -4.04 -16.77
C PHE A 267 7.87 -4.61 -15.87
N ASP A 268 9.09 -4.74 -16.40
CA ASP A 268 10.21 -5.34 -15.67
C ASP A 268 10.70 -4.42 -14.53
N PRO A 269 10.76 -4.90 -13.27
CA PRO A 269 11.27 -4.11 -12.13
C PRO A 269 12.69 -3.57 -12.34
N PHE A 270 13.53 -4.24 -13.13
CA PHE A 270 14.88 -3.77 -13.44
C PHE A 270 14.90 -2.45 -14.24
N VAL A 271 13.79 -2.10 -14.92
CA VAL A 271 13.62 -0.78 -15.55
C VAL A 271 13.70 0.34 -14.50
N LEU A 272 13.16 0.14 -13.30
CA LEU A 272 13.29 1.12 -12.20
C LEU A 272 14.65 0.98 -11.53
N LEU A 273 15.00 -0.24 -11.11
CA LEU A 273 16.17 -0.50 -10.27
C LEU A 273 17.46 0.00 -10.91
N LEU A 274 17.62 -0.13 -12.22
CA LEU A 274 18.81 0.31 -12.96
C LEU A 274 18.77 1.78 -13.40
N SER A 275 17.66 2.48 -13.16
CA SER A 275 17.50 3.90 -13.55
C SER A 275 17.79 4.88 -12.41
N GLY A 276 17.88 4.42 -11.16
CA GLY A 276 17.94 5.26 -9.95
C GLY A 276 19.33 5.58 -9.41
N GLU A 277 20.37 5.48 -10.25
CA GLU A 277 21.74 5.92 -9.93
C GLU A 277 22.00 7.40 -10.20
#